data_AF-A0A7C1CMZ7-F1
#
_entry.id   AF-A0A7C1CMZ7-F1
#
_cell.length_a   1.000
_cell.length_b   1.000
_cell.length_c   1.000
_cell.angle_alpha   90.00
_cell.angle_beta   90.00
_cell.angle_gamma   90.00
#
_symmetry.space_group_name_H-M   'P 1'
#
loop_
_entity.id
_entity.type
_entity.pdbx_description
1 polymer ?
#
loop_
_entity_poly.entity_id
_entity_poly.type
_entity_poly.pdbx_seq_one_letter_code
_entity_poly.pdbx_strand_id
1 'polypeptide(L)'
;MRRRAKRDLVTLLGIVVIVASIVGVNGYLRRAGLREHYERLRAMVETKHRNEGVTLLEWKELHQVTGRRATGASFPESLKEKDGRLVNIVGFMNPIDQFRNVTEFMLLPVPIVCYFCDAPPMRDIIQVKLREPANMVNEPVLIGGRLRLHEGERPLFFYTIEDALWNEAVEDEETTEKVTEQQHRLHLIEGFGELRGESGLLDEPEEELLPGYTPPTELPEE
;
A
#
# COMPACT_ATOMS: atom_id res chain seq x y z
N MET A 1 35.54 -6.96 -43.17
CA MET A 1 35.28 -7.07 -41.71
C MET A 1 34.02 -6.35 -41.21
N ARG A 2 33.63 -5.16 -41.72
CA ARG A 2 32.48 -4.37 -41.19
C ARG A 2 31.08 -5.01 -41.28
N ARG A 3 30.81 -5.90 -42.24
CA ARG A 3 29.46 -6.51 -42.42
C ARG A 3 29.13 -7.60 -41.40
N ARG A 4 30.12 -8.33 -40.88
CA ARG A 4 29.91 -9.33 -39.81
C ARG A 4 29.60 -8.66 -38.48
N ALA A 5 30.43 -7.67 -38.09
CA ALA A 5 30.20 -6.88 -36.88
C ALA A 5 28.82 -6.20 -36.84
N LYS A 6 28.31 -5.71 -37.98
CA LYS A 6 26.95 -5.16 -38.07
C LYS A 6 25.86 -6.22 -37.90
N ARG A 7 26.05 -7.43 -38.46
CA ARG A 7 25.10 -8.54 -38.27
C ARG A 7 25.09 -8.99 -36.83
N ASP A 8 26.26 -9.18 -36.22
CA ASP A 8 26.38 -9.62 -34.83
C ASP A 8 25.76 -8.60 -33.85
N LEU A 9 25.92 -7.30 -34.12
CA LEU A 9 25.26 -6.24 -33.34
C LEU A 9 23.73 -6.29 -33.46
N VAL A 10 23.19 -6.57 -34.64
CA VAL A 10 21.74 -6.71 -34.85
C VAL A 10 21.21 -7.96 -34.13
N THR A 11 21.94 -9.07 -34.14
CA THR A 11 21.57 -10.28 -33.40
C THR A 11 21.58 -10.03 -31.90
N LEU A 12 22.61 -9.36 -31.38
CA LEU A 12 22.71 -9.01 -29.95
C LEU A 12 21.58 -8.06 -29.53
N LEU A 13 21.28 -7.04 -30.33
CA LEU A 13 20.16 -6.14 -30.07
C LEU A 13 18.82 -6.90 -30.06
N GLY A 14 18.62 -7.82 -31.01
CA GLY A 14 17.44 -8.67 -31.06
C GLY A 14 17.29 -9.56 -29.82
N ILE A 15 18.38 -10.17 -29.35
CA ILE A 15 18.38 -10.98 -28.12
C ILE A 15 18.05 -10.11 -26.90
N VAL A 16 18.66 -8.93 -26.77
CA VAL A 16 18.39 -8.01 -25.64
C VAL A 16 16.92 -7.61 -25.61
N VAL A 17 16.32 -7.27 -26.75
CA VAL A 17 14.90 -6.92 -26.84
C VAL A 17 14.03 -8.12 -26.44
N ILE A 18 14.31 -9.32 -26.96
CA ILE A 18 13.54 -10.53 -26.61
C ILE A 18 13.65 -10.84 -25.12
N VAL A 19 14.85 -10.78 -24.54
CA VAL A 19 15.07 -11.02 -23.11
C VAL A 19 14.35 -9.96 -22.27
N ALA A 20 14.47 -8.68 -22.62
CA ALA A 20 13.77 -7.60 -21.93
C ALA A 20 12.24 -7.76 -22.01
N SER A 21 11.70 -8.17 -23.16
CA SER A 21 10.28 -8.46 -23.33
C SER A 21 9.85 -9.66 -22.47
N ILE A 22 10.59 -10.77 -22.47
CA ILE A 22 10.26 -11.95 -21.65
C ILE A 22 10.33 -11.60 -20.16
N VAL A 23 11.37 -10.90 -19.71
CA VAL A 23 11.51 -10.45 -18.32
C VAL A 23 10.38 -9.49 -17.95
N GLY A 24 10.04 -8.55 -18.83
CA GLY A 24 8.93 -7.61 -18.64
C GLY A 24 7.58 -8.32 -18.53
N VAL A 25 7.26 -9.21 -19.46
CA VAL A 25 5.99 -9.97 -19.49
C VAL A 25 5.90 -10.92 -18.29
N ASN A 26 6.96 -11.66 -17.96
CA ASN A 26 6.96 -12.56 -16.82
C ASN A 26 6.87 -11.80 -15.48
N GLY A 27 7.59 -10.68 -15.38
CA GLY A 27 7.50 -9.79 -14.23
C GLY A 27 6.13 -9.14 -14.08
N TYR A 28 5.45 -8.86 -15.19
CA TYR A 28 4.07 -8.35 -15.22
C TYR A 28 3.07 -9.43 -14.77
N LEU A 29 3.09 -10.60 -15.40
CA LEU A 29 2.15 -11.70 -15.09
C LEU A 29 2.26 -12.16 -13.64
N ARG A 30 3.49 -12.25 -13.09
CA ARG A 30 3.69 -12.56 -11.66
C ARG A 30 3.10 -11.50 -10.74
N ARG A 31 3.30 -10.21 -11.04
CA ARG A 31 2.77 -9.12 -10.21
C ARG A 31 1.25 -9.03 -10.28
N ALA A 32 0.67 -9.19 -11.46
CA ALA A 32 -0.78 -9.22 -11.63
C ALA A 32 -1.41 -10.38 -10.84
N GLY A 33 -0.85 -11.58 -10.95
CA GLY A 33 -1.35 -12.75 -10.20
C GLY A 33 -1.23 -12.60 -8.68
N LEU A 34 -0.15 -11.99 -8.18
CA LEU A 34 0.02 -11.72 -6.75
C LEU A 34 -0.99 -10.69 -6.24
N ARG A 35 -1.22 -9.61 -6.99
CA ARG A 35 -2.19 -8.58 -6.61
C ARG A 35 -3.60 -9.16 -6.51
N GLU A 36 -4.03 -9.88 -7.54
CA GLU A 36 -5.35 -10.53 -7.56
C GLU A 36 -5.51 -11.52 -6.41
N HIS A 37 -4.44 -12.24 -6.05
CA HIS A 37 -4.44 -13.13 -4.88
C HIS A 37 -4.72 -12.36 -3.57
N TYR A 38 -4.02 -11.25 -3.31
CA TYR A 38 -4.24 -10.45 -2.10
C TYR A 38 -5.60 -9.76 -2.08
N GLU A 39 -6.07 -9.28 -3.23
CA GLU A 39 -7.42 -8.70 -3.34
C GLU A 39 -8.50 -9.74 -3.01
N ARG A 40 -8.33 -10.99 -3.46
CA ARG A 40 -9.22 -12.11 -3.09
C ARG A 40 -9.14 -12.43 -1.59
N LEU A 41 -7.95 -12.50 -1.00
CA LEU A 41 -7.78 -12.72 0.45
C LEU A 41 -8.52 -11.65 1.26
N ARG A 42 -8.32 -10.36 0.92
CA ARG A 42 -9.03 -9.25 1.57
C ARG A 42 -10.54 -9.36 1.40
N ALA A 43 -11.02 -9.62 0.18
CA ALA A 43 -12.45 -9.73 -0.10
C ALA A 43 -13.13 -10.87 0.68
N MET A 44 -12.43 -11.98 0.93
CA MET A 44 -12.94 -13.07 1.76
C MET A 44 -13.16 -12.62 3.21
N VAL A 45 -12.17 -11.92 3.80
CA VAL A 45 -12.27 -11.39 5.17
C VAL A 45 -13.34 -10.29 5.27
N GLU A 46 -13.44 -9.41 4.28
CA GLU A 46 -14.53 -8.42 4.20
C GLU A 46 -15.91 -9.08 4.13
N THR A 47 -16.06 -10.13 3.31
CA THR A 47 -17.34 -10.85 3.18
C THR A 47 -17.72 -11.54 4.48
N LYS A 48 -16.75 -12.18 5.15
CA LYS A 48 -16.94 -12.80 6.47
C LYS A 48 -17.50 -11.78 7.47
N HIS A 49 -16.84 -10.63 7.63
CA HIS A 49 -17.27 -9.61 8.58
C HIS A 49 -18.60 -8.94 8.23
N ARG A 50 -18.90 -8.77 6.93
CA ARG A 50 -20.23 -8.32 6.52
C ARG A 50 -21.32 -9.31 6.91
N ASN A 51 -21.06 -10.60 6.79
CA ASN A 51 -22.02 -11.64 7.21
C ASN A 51 -22.23 -11.65 8.74
N GLU A 52 -21.23 -11.21 9.50
CA GLU A 52 -21.30 -11.00 10.95
C GLU A 52 -22.01 -9.67 11.32
N GLY A 53 -22.42 -8.86 10.34
CA GLY A 53 -23.12 -7.60 10.54
C GLY A 53 -22.21 -6.38 10.73
N VAL A 54 -20.91 -6.50 10.47
CA VAL A 54 -19.97 -5.38 10.57
C VAL A 54 -20.09 -4.48 9.34
N THR A 55 -20.35 -3.20 9.56
CA THR A 55 -20.29 -2.17 8.51
C THR A 55 -18.84 -1.81 8.23
N LEU A 56 -18.40 -2.03 6.99
CA LEU A 56 -17.03 -1.76 6.53
C LEU A 56 -16.95 -0.49 5.67
N LEU A 57 -15.84 0.24 5.83
CA LEU A 57 -15.41 1.29 4.93
C LEU A 57 -14.78 0.67 3.68
N GLU A 58 -15.21 1.12 2.50
CA GLU A 58 -14.73 0.59 1.22
C GLU A 58 -13.45 1.31 0.77
N TRP A 59 -12.44 0.55 0.34
CA TRP A 59 -11.26 1.12 -0.33
C TRP A 59 -11.62 1.93 -1.58
N LYS A 60 -12.69 1.56 -2.28
CA LYS A 60 -13.21 2.34 -3.42
C LYS A 60 -13.63 3.76 -3.04
N GLU A 61 -14.05 3.98 -1.80
CA GLU A 61 -14.39 5.31 -1.30
C GLU A 61 -13.12 6.15 -1.10
N LEU A 62 -12.09 5.55 -0.49
CA LEU A 62 -10.77 6.17 -0.28
C LEU A 62 -10.07 6.50 -1.62
N HIS A 63 -10.25 5.67 -2.64
CA HIS A 63 -9.66 5.90 -3.97
C HIS A 63 -10.25 7.12 -4.72
N GLN A 64 -11.38 7.68 -4.25
CA GLN A 64 -11.96 8.90 -4.81
C GLN A 64 -11.22 10.17 -4.35
N VAL A 65 -10.34 10.05 -3.36
CA VAL A 65 -9.53 11.18 -2.89
C VAL A 65 -8.49 11.57 -3.93
N THR A 66 -8.37 12.87 -4.10
CA THR A 66 -7.43 13.51 -5.01
C THR A 66 -6.53 14.47 -4.24
N GLY A 67 -5.41 14.87 -4.82
CA GLY A 67 -4.47 15.80 -4.20
C GLY A 67 -3.06 15.21 -4.05
N ARG A 68 -2.17 16.00 -3.46
CA ARG A 68 -0.75 15.69 -3.29
C ARG A 68 -0.35 16.01 -1.87
N ARG A 69 0.69 15.34 -1.36
CA ARG A 69 1.25 15.65 -0.05
C ARG A 69 1.57 17.14 0.10
N ALA A 70 2.22 17.73 -0.91
CA ALA A 70 2.60 19.14 -0.90
C ALA A 70 1.43 20.12 -0.82
N THR A 71 0.32 19.83 -1.52
CA THR A 71 -0.83 20.76 -1.66
C THR A 71 -2.03 20.41 -0.77
N GLY A 72 -1.99 19.25 -0.11
CA GLY A 72 -3.13 18.69 0.60
C GLY A 72 -4.05 17.81 -0.25
N ALA A 73 -4.94 17.11 0.44
CA ALA A 73 -5.96 16.24 -0.14
C ALA A 73 -7.31 16.94 -0.27
N SER A 74 -8.07 16.55 -1.29
CA SER A 74 -9.48 16.90 -1.48
C SER A 74 -10.33 15.64 -1.32
N PHE A 75 -11.16 15.63 -0.27
CA PHE A 75 -12.01 14.49 0.07
C PHE A 75 -13.42 14.63 -0.52
N PRO A 76 -14.03 13.53 -1.01
CA PRO A 76 -15.46 13.49 -1.32
C PRO A 76 -16.29 13.68 -0.05
N GLU A 77 -17.51 14.21 -0.21
CA GLU A 77 -18.41 14.49 0.92
C GLU A 77 -18.70 13.24 1.76
N SER A 78 -18.80 12.07 1.11
CA SER A 78 -19.05 10.79 1.79
C SER A 78 -17.97 10.44 2.82
N LEU A 79 -16.70 10.82 2.58
CA LEU A 79 -15.62 10.65 3.55
C LEU A 79 -15.63 11.77 4.60
N LYS A 80 -15.90 13.02 4.20
CA LYS A 80 -16.00 14.14 5.15
C LYS A 80 -17.04 13.89 6.22
N GLU A 81 -18.19 13.31 5.86
CA GLU A 81 -19.23 12.91 6.81
C GLU A 81 -18.76 11.86 7.83
N LYS A 82 -17.73 11.06 7.48
CA LYS A 82 -17.13 10.03 8.33
C LYS A 82 -15.93 10.53 9.15
N ASP A 83 -15.45 11.77 8.93
CA ASP A 83 -14.38 12.32 9.74
C ASP A 83 -14.79 12.37 11.23
N GLY A 84 -13.91 11.88 12.08
CA GLY A 84 -14.14 11.73 13.51
C GLY A 84 -15.11 10.61 13.90
N ARG A 85 -15.65 9.81 12.97
CA ARG A 85 -16.54 8.67 13.28
C ARG A 85 -15.78 7.38 13.46
N LEU A 86 -16.42 6.42 14.13
CA LEU A 86 -15.95 5.04 14.19
C LEU A 86 -16.17 4.37 12.83
N VAL A 87 -15.12 3.77 12.30
CA VAL A 87 -15.13 3.00 11.06
C VAL A 87 -14.45 1.65 11.29
N ASN A 88 -14.84 0.66 10.51
CA ASN A 88 -14.13 -0.61 10.42
C ASN A 88 -13.60 -0.77 8.99
N ILE A 89 -12.38 -1.24 8.82
CA ILE A 89 -11.79 -1.48 7.51
C ILE A 89 -10.89 -2.71 7.55
N VAL A 90 -10.86 -3.45 6.45
CA VAL A 90 -9.98 -4.61 6.29
C VAL A 90 -8.82 -4.23 5.39
N GLY A 91 -7.60 -4.57 5.77
CA GLY A 91 -6.42 -4.34 4.94
C GLY A 91 -5.19 -5.06 5.46
N PHE A 92 -4.04 -4.82 4.83
CA PHE A 92 -2.79 -5.49 5.18
C PHE A 92 -1.88 -4.56 5.99
N MET A 93 -1.26 -5.11 7.03
CA MET A 93 -0.31 -4.36 7.86
C MET A 93 1.01 -4.17 7.12
N ASN A 94 1.50 -2.94 7.07
CA ASN A 94 2.79 -2.57 6.51
C ASN A 94 3.56 -1.69 7.50
N PRO A 95 4.84 -1.99 7.77
CA PRO A 95 5.59 -1.30 8.82
C PRO A 95 5.93 0.14 8.41
N ILE A 96 5.93 1.04 9.39
CA ILE A 96 6.48 2.41 9.26
C ILE A 96 7.93 2.37 9.73
N ASP A 97 8.15 2.31 11.04
CA ASP A 97 9.49 2.24 11.67
C ASP A 97 9.56 1.16 12.78
N GLN A 98 8.43 0.53 13.08
CA GLN A 98 8.29 -0.57 14.03
C GLN A 98 7.98 -1.87 13.30
N PHE A 99 8.51 -2.99 13.80
CA PHE A 99 8.44 -4.30 13.13
C PHE A 99 7.88 -5.42 14.01
N ARG A 100 7.82 -5.22 15.33
CA ARG A 100 7.31 -6.15 16.35
C ARG A 100 6.65 -5.35 17.46
N ASN A 101 5.59 -5.88 18.07
CA ASN A 101 4.79 -5.16 19.07
C ASN A 101 4.52 -3.70 18.63
N VAL A 102 4.02 -3.55 17.41
CA VAL A 102 3.83 -2.25 16.78
C VAL A 102 2.66 -1.53 17.44
N THR A 103 2.82 -0.23 17.64
CA THR A 103 1.75 0.69 18.05
C THR A 103 1.23 1.50 16.86
N GLU A 104 2.02 1.60 15.80
CA GLU A 104 1.68 2.32 14.59
C GLU A 104 2.14 1.57 13.34
N PHE A 105 1.29 1.52 12.32
CA PHE A 105 1.61 0.90 11.04
C PHE A 105 0.75 1.49 9.90
N MET A 106 1.12 1.21 8.66
CA MET A 106 0.32 1.52 7.48
C MET A 106 -0.64 0.37 7.16
N LEU A 107 -1.92 0.67 6.97
CA LEU A 107 -2.88 -0.27 6.41
C LEU A 107 -3.03 0.01 4.91
N LEU A 108 -2.87 -1.03 4.09
CA LEU A 108 -3.00 -0.96 2.63
C LEU A 108 -4.04 -1.96 2.09
N PRO A 109 -4.63 -1.71 0.90
CA PRO A 109 -5.55 -2.66 0.26
C PRO A 109 -4.85 -3.93 -0.26
N VAL A 110 -3.54 -3.85 -0.50
CA VAL A 110 -2.64 -4.92 -0.96
C VAL A 110 -1.30 -4.73 -0.27
N PRO A 111 -0.64 -5.79 0.24
CA PRO A 111 0.62 -5.62 0.94
C PRO A 111 1.74 -5.24 -0.03
N ILE A 112 2.61 -4.34 0.43
CA ILE A 112 3.85 -3.96 -0.27
C ILE A 112 5.09 -4.42 0.51
N VAL A 113 6.27 -4.35 -0.12
CA VAL A 113 7.52 -4.70 0.55
C VAL A 113 8.07 -3.50 1.31
N CYS A 114 8.13 -2.35 0.65
CA CYS A 114 8.66 -1.13 1.25
C CYS A 114 7.99 0.09 0.62
N TYR A 115 7.53 1.01 1.46
CA TYR A 115 6.90 2.26 1.02
C TYR A 115 7.78 3.06 0.06
N PHE A 116 9.08 3.19 0.37
CA PHE A 116 10.02 3.96 -0.44
C PHE A 116 10.49 3.23 -1.71
N CYS A 117 10.25 1.91 -1.82
CA CYS A 117 10.55 1.15 -3.03
C CYS A 117 9.37 1.09 -3.99
N ASP A 118 8.17 0.91 -3.45
CA ASP A 118 6.94 0.71 -4.22
C ASP A 118 6.18 2.03 -4.46
N ALA A 119 6.42 3.05 -3.63
CA ALA A 119 5.79 4.38 -3.67
C ALA A 119 4.26 4.31 -3.93
N PRO A 120 3.50 3.60 -3.07
CA PRO A 120 2.05 3.48 -3.25
C PRO A 120 1.38 4.86 -3.27
N PRO A 121 0.24 5.01 -3.97
CA PRO A 121 -0.52 6.25 -3.91
C PRO A 121 -0.90 6.59 -2.47
N MET A 122 -0.72 7.84 -2.05
CA MET A 122 -1.07 8.31 -0.70
C MET A 122 -2.51 7.99 -0.29
N ARG A 123 -3.44 7.93 -1.25
CA ARG A 123 -4.85 7.60 -1.01
C ARG A 123 -5.09 6.12 -0.68
N ASP A 124 -4.10 5.26 -0.90
CA ASP A 124 -4.16 3.81 -0.63
C ASP A 124 -3.57 3.46 0.74
N ILE A 125 -3.20 4.47 1.55
CA ILE A 125 -2.46 4.29 2.81
C ILE A 125 -3.22 4.93 3.95
N ILE A 126 -3.49 4.14 4.99
CA ILE A 126 -4.06 4.64 6.25
C ILE A 126 -3.04 4.44 7.36
N GLN A 127 -2.71 5.49 8.09
CA GLN A 127 -1.94 5.37 9.32
C GLN A 127 -2.83 4.81 10.43
N VAL A 128 -2.51 3.65 10.98
CA VAL A 128 -3.25 3.06 12.09
C VAL A 128 -2.47 3.28 13.37
N LYS A 129 -3.10 3.90 14.37
CA LYS A 129 -2.56 4.07 15.72
C LYS A 129 -3.35 3.18 16.67
N LEU A 130 -2.72 2.10 17.11
CA LEU A 130 -3.36 1.09 17.94
C LEU A 130 -3.52 1.55 19.40
N ARG A 131 -4.61 1.13 20.02
CA ARG A 131 -4.82 1.27 21.48
C ARG A 131 -3.86 0.38 22.27
N GLU A 132 -3.62 -0.83 21.77
CA GLU A 132 -2.75 -1.84 22.37
C GLU A 132 -1.76 -2.37 21.32
N PRO A 133 -0.48 -2.61 21.66
CA PRO A 133 0.50 -3.09 20.69
C PRO A 133 0.12 -4.45 20.10
N ALA A 134 0.37 -4.64 18.80
CA ALA A 134 0.11 -5.90 18.09
C ALA A 134 1.33 -6.36 17.30
N ASN A 135 1.42 -7.65 16.99
CA ASN A 135 2.44 -8.16 16.08
C ASN A 135 2.02 -7.98 14.62
N MET A 136 3.02 -7.79 13.75
CA MET A 136 2.80 -7.69 12.31
C MET A 136 2.44 -9.07 11.74
N VAL A 137 1.38 -9.14 10.94
CA VAL A 137 0.94 -10.38 10.27
C VAL A 137 0.88 -10.24 8.75
N ASN A 138 0.89 -11.35 8.03
CA ASN A 138 0.82 -11.37 6.56
C ASN A 138 -0.62 -11.31 6.04
N GLU A 139 -1.56 -11.85 6.80
CA GLU A 139 -2.99 -11.91 6.48
C GLU A 139 -3.63 -10.51 6.59
N PRO A 140 -4.75 -10.28 5.89
CA PRO A 140 -5.51 -9.05 6.07
C PRO A 140 -6.17 -9.02 7.46
N VAL A 141 -6.19 -7.85 8.07
CA VAL A 141 -6.68 -7.62 9.44
C VAL A 141 -7.87 -6.67 9.42
N LEU A 142 -8.80 -6.86 10.35
CA LEU A 142 -9.88 -5.93 10.63
C LEU A 142 -9.40 -4.88 11.64
N ILE A 143 -9.48 -3.62 11.24
CA ILE A 143 -9.16 -2.47 12.07
C ILE A 143 -10.42 -1.66 12.31
N GLY A 144 -10.78 -1.50 13.59
CA GLY A 144 -11.85 -0.63 14.05
C GLY A 144 -11.31 0.56 14.81
N GLY A 145 -11.74 1.79 14.52
CA GLY A 145 -11.28 2.97 15.25
C GLY A 145 -11.83 4.27 14.72
N ARG A 146 -11.32 5.41 15.20
CA ARG A 146 -11.79 6.73 14.80
C ARG A 146 -11.05 7.23 13.55
N LEU A 147 -11.78 7.43 12.45
CA LEU A 147 -11.21 8.00 11.23
C LEU A 147 -10.89 9.48 11.40
N ARG A 148 -9.72 9.92 10.93
CA ARG A 148 -9.30 11.31 10.82
C ARG A 148 -8.84 11.59 9.40
N LEU A 149 -9.31 12.70 8.81
CA LEU A 149 -8.91 13.18 7.49
C LEU A 149 -7.93 14.34 7.60
N HIS A 150 -6.88 14.33 6.75
CA HIS A 150 -5.85 15.38 6.73
C HIS A 150 -5.87 16.14 5.40
N GLU A 151 -6.51 17.31 5.39
CA GLU A 151 -6.62 18.21 4.22
C GLU A 151 -5.44 19.18 4.07
N GLY A 152 -4.69 19.42 5.15
CA GLY A 152 -3.62 20.41 5.18
C GLY A 152 -2.42 20.06 4.28
N GLU A 153 -1.50 21.01 4.14
CA GLU A 153 -0.25 20.78 3.41
C GLU A 153 0.71 19.88 4.20
N ARG A 154 1.43 19.03 3.47
CA ARG A 154 2.48 18.12 3.94
C ARG A 154 2.07 17.18 5.08
N PRO A 155 0.87 16.55 5.06
CA PRO A 155 0.56 15.53 6.04
C PRO A 155 1.44 14.30 5.77
N LEU A 156 1.70 13.49 6.81
CA LEU A 156 2.42 12.23 6.62
C LEU A 156 1.59 11.26 5.75
N PHE A 157 0.30 11.17 6.06
CA PHE A 157 -0.70 10.41 5.29
C PHE A 157 -2.03 11.18 5.25
N PHE A 158 -2.89 10.90 4.28
CA PHE A 158 -4.21 11.56 4.18
C PHE A 158 -5.22 11.05 5.20
N TYR A 159 -5.01 9.86 5.74
CA TYR A 159 -5.91 9.23 6.71
C TYR A 159 -5.15 8.73 7.93
N THR A 160 -5.77 8.89 9.10
CA THR A 160 -5.39 8.18 10.31
C THR A 160 -6.60 7.47 10.90
N ILE A 161 -6.43 6.27 11.43
CA ILE A 161 -7.38 5.65 12.35
C ILE A 161 -6.75 5.66 13.73
N GLU A 162 -7.37 6.41 14.64
CA GLU A 162 -6.94 6.59 16.03
C GLU A 162 -7.71 5.64 16.97
N ASP A 163 -7.11 5.37 18.14
CA ASP A 163 -7.65 4.44 19.15
C ASP A 163 -8.03 3.07 18.55
N ALA A 164 -7.20 2.60 17.61
CA ALA A 164 -7.53 1.48 16.76
C ALA A 164 -7.47 0.15 17.52
N LEU A 165 -8.49 -0.67 17.30
CA LEU A 165 -8.64 -2.03 17.79
C LEU A 165 -8.27 -2.98 16.67
N TRP A 166 -7.38 -3.92 16.98
CA TRP A 166 -6.89 -4.93 16.05
C TRP A 166 -7.60 -6.25 16.32
N ASN A 167 -8.30 -6.79 15.32
CA ASN A 167 -8.86 -8.15 15.31
C ASN A 167 -9.61 -8.60 16.59
N GLU A 168 -10.15 -7.69 17.42
CA GLU A 168 -10.87 -8.07 18.66
C GLU A 168 -12.08 -9.00 18.38
N ALA A 169 -12.58 -9.03 17.15
CA ALA A 169 -13.66 -9.94 16.74
C ALA A 169 -13.19 -11.35 16.30
N VAL A 170 -11.88 -11.62 16.19
CA VAL A 170 -11.33 -12.81 15.51
C VAL A 170 -10.01 -13.33 16.12
N GLU A 171 -9.90 -13.38 17.45
CA GLU A 171 -8.69 -13.90 18.11
C GLU A 171 -8.35 -15.36 17.77
N ASP A 172 -9.30 -16.14 17.23
CA ASP A 172 -9.16 -17.57 16.97
C ASP A 172 -8.54 -17.94 15.59
N GLU A 173 -8.08 -16.97 14.79
CA GLU A 173 -7.51 -17.25 13.46
C GLU A 173 -5.98 -17.46 13.47
N GLU A 174 -5.52 -18.54 12.82
CA GLU A 174 -4.10 -18.76 12.58
C GLU A 174 -3.55 -17.65 11.67
N THR A 175 -2.69 -16.79 12.23
CA THR A 175 -1.97 -15.75 11.50
C THR A 175 -0.48 -16.08 11.43
N THR A 176 0.18 -15.61 10.38
CA THR A 176 1.62 -15.81 10.19
C THR A 176 2.40 -14.54 10.48
N GLU A 177 3.50 -14.64 11.22
CA GLU A 177 4.37 -13.49 11.52
C GLU A 177 4.90 -12.87 10.22
N LYS A 178 4.75 -11.56 10.09
CA LYS A 178 5.36 -10.79 9.00
C LYS A 178 6.77 -10.38 9.39
N VAL A 179 7.74 -10.80 8.59
CA VAL A 179 9.15 -10.48 8.78
C VAL A 179 9.62 -9.52 7.68
N THR A 180 10.16 -8.38 8.08
CA THR A 180 10.77 -7.41 7.15
C THR A 180 12.29 -7.61 7.12
N GLU A 181 12.86 -7.77 5.93
CA GLU A 181 14.30 -7.92 5.74
C GLU A 181 15.08 -6.70 6.25
N GLN A 182 16.29 -6.91 6.80
CA GLN A 182 17.08 -5.86 7.44
C GLN A 182 17.31 -4.63 6.55
N GLN A 183 17.60 -4.84 5.27
CA GLN A 183 17.78 -3.76 4.29
C GLN A 183 16.54 -2.86 4.16
N HIS A 184 15.34 -3.44 4.19
CA HIS A 184 14.09 -2.69 4.10
C HIS A 184 13.75 -2.00 5.42
N ARG A 185 14.11 -2.59 6.56
CA ARG A 185 13.93 -1.96 7.87
C ARG A 185 14.67 -0.63 7.99
N LEU A 186 15.93 -0.59 7.55
CA LEU A 186 16.75 0.63 7.59
C LEU A 186 16.15 1.72 6.69
N HIS A 187 15.82 1.38 5.45
CA HIS A 187 15.23 2.32 4.49
C HIS A 187 13.91 2.91 5.00
N LEU A 188 13.10 2.09 5.66
CA LEU A 188 11.84 2.50 6.28
C LEU A 188 12.06 3.46 7.46
N ILE A 189 12.96 3.13 8.39
CA ILE A 189 13.29 3.98 9.55
C ILE A 189 13.82 5.35 9.07
N GLU A 190 14.81 5.34 8.16
CA GLU A 190 15.44 6.56 7.67
C GLU A 190 14.46 7.44 6.89
N GLY A 191 13.75 6.85 5.92
CA GLY A 191 12.83 7.60 5.08
C GLY A 191 11.63 8.17 5.84
N PHE A 192 11.07 7.43 6.81
CA PHE A 192 9.99 7.97 7.63
C PHE A 192 10.48 8.99 8.66
N GLY A 193 11.70 8.85 9.17
CA GLY A 193 12.35 9.89 9.97
C GLY A 193 12.52 11.20 9.17
N GLU A 194 12.95 11.11 7.92
CA GLU A 194 13.00 12.25 6.99
C GLU A 194 11.65 12.91 6.78
N LEU A 195 10.60 12.12 6.49
CA LEU A 195 9.25 12.66 6.28
C LEU A 195 8.67 13.34 7.52
N ARG A 196 9.08 12.93 8.73
CA ARG A 196 8.72 13.59 9.99
C ARG A 196 9.57 14.83 10.30
N GLY A 197 10.58 15.12 9.48
CA GLY A 197 11.52 16.23 9.70
C GLY A 197 12.57 15.94 10.78
N GLU A 198 12.78 14.66 11.12
CA GLU A 198 13.77 14.22 12.12
C GLU A 198 15.18 14.13 11.52
N SER A 199 15.29 14.15 10.19
CA SER A 199 16.52 14.27 9.41
C SER A 199 16.49 15.60 8.63
N GLY A 200 17.52 16.43 8.80
CA GLY A 200 17.59 17.81 8.30
C GLY A 200 17.85 17.95 6.79
N LEU A 201 17.31 17.06 5.95
CA LEU A 201 17.64 16.91 4.52
C LEU A 201 16.46 17.09 3.56
N LEU A 202 15.35 17.70 3.99
CA LEU A 202 14.18 17.93 3.13
C LEU A 202 14.38 19.10 2.16
N ASP A 203 15.14 18.90 1.09
CA ASP A 203 15.20 19.82 -0.08
C ASP A 203 15.28 19.09 -1.44
N GLU A 204 15.05 17.77 -1.50
CA GLU A 204 14.96 17.05 -2.78
C GLU A 204 13.55 17.24 -3.41
N PRO A 205 13.44 17.57 -4.71
CA PRO A 205 12.16 17.76 -5.38
C PRO A 205 11.43 16.41 -5.56
N GLU A 206 10.32 16.22 -4.84
CA GLU A 206 9.49 15.01 -4.91
C GLU A 206 8.84 14.83 -6.29
N GLU A 207 8.99 13.62 -6.84
CA GLU A 207 8.51 13.23 -8.16
C GLU A 207 6.97 13.18 -8.22
N GLU A 208 6.41 13.53 -9.38
CA GLU A 208 4.97 13.65 -9.58
C GLU A 208 4.27 12.28 -9.48
N LEU A 209 3.44 12.11 -8.43
CA LEU A 209 2.72 10.86 -8.17
C LEU A 209 1.82 10.51 -9.35
N LEU A 210 2.19 9.42 -10.04
CA LEU A 210 1.39 8.85 -11.12
C LEU A 210 0.06 8.31 -10.57
N PRO A 211 -1.03 8.34 -11.36
CA PRO A 211 -2.26 7.68 -10.97
C PRO A 211 -1.95 6.22 -10.62
N GLY A 212 -2.35 5.79 -9.43
CA GLY A 212 -2.23 4.40 -9.00
C GLY A 212 -2.71 3.46 -10.10
N TYR A 213 -1.98 2.36 -10.27
CA TYR A 213 -2.19 1.40 -11.34
C TYR A 213 -3.65 0.91 -11.36
N THR A 214 -4.35 1.23 -12.44
CA THR A 214 -5.65 0.63 -12.78
C THR A 214 -5.35 -0.62 -13.61
N PRO A 215 -5.75 -1.82 -13.15
CA PRO A 215 -5.65 -3.01 -13.98
C PRO A 215 -6.41 -2.78 -15.29
N PRO A 216 -5.84 -3.16 -16.44
CA PRO A 216 -6.58 -3.15 -17.70
C PRO A 216 -7.85 -4.00 -17.55
N THR A 217 -9.00 -3.40 -17.84
CA THR A 217 -10.25 -4.13 -17.97
C THR A 217 -10.15 -5.04 -19.20
N GLU A 218 -10.18 -6.34 -18.94
CA GLU A 218 -10.38 -7.46 -19.88
C GLU A 218 -9.32 -7.68 -20.98
N LEU A 219 -8.89 -8.93 -21.10
CA LEU A 219 -8.13 -9.46 -22.22
C LEU A 219 -8.99 -9.34 -23.50
N PRO A 220 -8.40 -9.06 -24.68
CA PRO A 220 -9.15 -9.22 -25.92
C PRO A 220 -9.61 -10.67 -26.02
N GLU A 221 -10.92 -10.87 -26.20
CA GLU A 221 -11.47 -12.11 -26.72
C GLU A 221 -10.77 -12.44 -28.06
N GLU A 222 -10.60 -13.75 -28.27
CA GLU A 222 -9.80 -14.46 -29.29
C GLU A 222 -9.55 -13.79 -30.65
#